data_AF-A0A2R6MZY5-F1
#
_entry.id   AF-A0A2R6MZY5-F1
#
_cell.length_a   1.000
_cell.length_b   1.000
_cell.length_c   1.000
_cell.angle_alpha   90.00
_cell.angle_beta   90.00
_cell.angle_gamma   90.00
#
_symmetry.space_group_name_H-M   'P 1'
#
loop_
_entity.id
_entity.type
_entity.pdbx_description
1 polymer ?
#
loop_
_entity_poly.entity_id
_entity_poly.type
_entity_poly.pdbx_seq_one_letter_code
_entity_poly.pdbx_strand_id
1 'polypeptide(L)'
;SFAAYSLGLALLWVTLQAPDVALTEAAIGAGVTTVLFLLTLTKTVRPSPDASTFKPVNWPAAAVVTVLAGVLLWTVPAIPAIGDPEAPSWAYADVTQFYLGNAYAQTGVENMVTAVLAAYRGFDTLGEAVVVFAAGVAVLVVLGEERFT
;
A
#
# COMPACT_ATOMS: atom_id res chain seq x y z
N SER A 1 -5.88 7.58 14.74
CA SER A 1 -5.10 8.38 13.77
C SER A 1 -4.87 7.62 12.46
N PHE A 2 -4.45 6.35 12.49
CA PHE A 2 -4.16 5.55 11.29
C PHE A 2 -5.32 5.45 10.27
N ALA A 3 -6.54 5.13 10.73
CA ALA A 3 -7.72 5.09 9.86
C ALA A 3 -8.04 6.44 9.19
N ALA A 4 -7.90 7.54 9.95
CA ALA A 4 -8.16 8.89 9.46
C ALA A 4 -7.11 9.34 8.42
N TYR A 5 -5.85 8.95 8.61
CA TYR A 5 -4.79 9.19 7.64
C TYR A 5 -5.06 8.47 6.32
N SER A 6 -5.36 7.16 6.39
CA SER A 6 -5.66 6.33 5.21
C SER A 6 -6.92 6.82 4.48
N LEU A 7 -7.95 7.22 5.23
CA LEU A 7 -9.15 7.84 4.64
C LEU A 7 -8.84 9.18 3.96
N GLY A 8 -7.97 10.00 4.56
CA GLY A 8 -7.48 11.24 3.96
C GLY A 8 -6.73 11.00 2.64
N LEU A 9 -5.88 9.95 2.58
CA LEU A 9 -5.23 9.53 1.35
C LEU A 9 -6.22 9.02 0.30
N ALA A 10 -7.22 8.22 0.69
CA ALA A 10 -8.26 7.77 -0.22
C ALA A 10 -9.00 8.96 -0.85
N LEU A 11 -9.35 9.99 -0.06
CA LEU A 11 -9.94 11.22 -0.59
C LEU A 11 -8.99 11.97 -1.52
N LEU A 12 -7.70 12.04 -1.19
CA LEU A 12 -6.69 12.62 -2.07
C LEU A 12 -6.63 11.88 -3.42
N TRP A 13 -6.68 10.54 -3.42
CA TRP A 13 -6.73 9.76 -4.67
C TRP A 13 -7.98 10.02 -5.50
N VAL A 14 -9.14 10.21 -4.87
CA VAL A 14 -10.36 10.64 -5.58
C VAL A 14 -10.14 12.01 -6.24
N THR A 15 -9.52 12.98 -5.55
CA THR A 15 -9.23 14.29 -6.13
C THR A 15 -8.22 14.23 -7.28
N LEU A 16 -7.33 13.24 -7.27
CA LEU A 16 -6.37 12.96 -8.34
C LEU A 16 -6.93 12.04 -9.45
N GLN A 17 -8.25 11.80 -9.47
CA GLN A 17 -8.93 10.97 -10.47
C GLN A 17 -8.42 9.52 -10.54
N ALA A 18 -7.99 8.97 -9.40
CA ALA A 18 -7.55 7.57 -9.25
C ALA A 18 -8.57 6.77 -8.41
N PRO A 19 -9.78 6.48 -8.93
CA PRO A 19 -10.86 5.86 -8.16
C PRO A 19 -10.53 4.43 -7.70
N ASP A 20 -9.88 3.63 -8.55
CA ASP A 20 -9.56 2.24 -8.19
C ASP A 20 -8.55 2.18 -7.02
N VAL A 21 -7.53 3.04 -7.06
CA VAL A 21 -6.56 3.19 -5.96
C VAL A 21 -7.26 3.71 -4.70
N ALA A 22 -8.12 4.71 -4.83
CA ALA A 22 -8.89 5.25 -3.70
C ALA A 22 -9.76 4.19 -3.01
N LEU A 23 -10.42 3.33 -3.79
CA LEU A 23 -11.24 2.24 -3.27
C LEU A 23 -10.39 1.21 -2.52
N THR A 24 -9.22 0.82 -3.06
CA THR A 24 -8.32 -0.11 -2.37
C THR A 24 -7.76 0.48 -1.07
N GLU A 25 -7.39 1.76 -1.05
CA GLU A 25 -6.89 2.45 0.14
C GLU A 25 -7.96 2.57 1.23
N ALA A 26 -9.19 2.93 0.83
CA ALA A 26 -10.32 3.00 1.76
C ALA A 26 -10.66 1.62 2.34
N ALA A 27 -10.71 0.58 1.50
CA ALA A 27 -11.07 -0.76 1.94
C ALA A 27 -9.98 -1.41 2.82
N ILE A 28 -8.73 -1.39 2.37
CA ILE A 28 -7.63 -2.12 3.02
C ILE A 28 -6.93 -1.26 4.07
N GLY A 29 -6.53 -0.04 3.70
CA GLY A 29 -5.80 0.88 4.59
C GLY A 29 -6.68 1.37 5.73
N ALA A 30 -7.78 2.04 5.41
CA ALA A 30 -8.69 2.56 6.44
C ALA A 30 -9.54 1.45 7.09
N GLY A 31 -10.03 0.48 6.31
CA GLY A 31 -10.94 -0.57 6.78
C GLY A 31 -10.24 -1.76 7.45
N VAL A 32 -9.77 -2.72 6.65
CA VAL A 32 -9.26 -4.02 7.12
C VAL A 32 -8.14 -3.86 8.14
N THR A 33 -7.14 -3.02 7.86
CA THR A 33 -5.99 -2.84 8.74
C THR A 33 -6.38 -2.24 10.09
N THR A 34 -7.34 -1.32 10.12
CA THR A 34 -7.87 -0.76 11.38
C THR A 34 -8.57 -1.83 12.19
N VAL A 35 -9.40 -2.67 11.57
CA VAL A 35 -10.07 -3.78 12.25
C VAL A 35 -9.04 -4.75 12.83
N LEU A 36 -8.06 -5.18 12.03
CA LEU A 36 -7.00 -6.08 12.49
C LEU A 36 -6.19 -5.46 13.64
N PHE A 37 -5.84 -4.18 13.55
CA PHE A 37 -5.13 -3.46 14.61
C PHE A 37 -5.95 -3.36 15.90
N LEU A 38 -7.25 -3.08 15.82
CA LEU A 38 -8.11 -3.08 17.00
C LEU A 38 -8.23 -4.49 17.61
N LEU A 39 -8.41 -5.52 16.78
CA LEU A 39 -8.46 -6.91 17.25
C LEU A 39 -7.16 -7.30 17.98
N THR A 40 -6.00 -6.99 17.42
CA THR A 40 -4.71 -7.28 18.08
C THR A 40 -4.57 -6.50 19.40
N LEU A 41 -4.99 -5.24 19.45
CA LEU A 41 -5.00 -4.46 20.71
C LEU A 41 -5.93 -5.08 21.77
N THR A 42 -7.12 -5.56 21.38
CA THR A 42 -8.04 -6.20 22.34
C THR A 42 -7.50 -7.49 22.93
N LYS A 43 -6.58 -8.17 22.23
CA LYS A 43 -5.94 -9.42 22.66
C LYS A 43 -4.58 -9.20 23.32
N THR A 44 -4.13 -7.95 23.48
CA THR A 44 -2.83 -7.63 24.12
C THR A 44 -2.98 -7.35 25.61
N VAL A 45 -1.99 -7.75 26.41
CA VAL A 45 -1.95 -7.50 27.86
C VAL A 45 -1.62 -6.03 28.14
N ARG A 46 -2.33 -5.43 29.10
CA ARG A 46 -2.02 -4.07 29.57
C ARG A 46 -0.72 -4.10 30.39
N PRO A 47 0.26 -3.23 30.10
CA PRO A 47 1.46 -3.11 30.92
C PRO A 47 1.10 -2.80 32.39
N SER A 48 1.87 -3.34 33.33
CA SER A 48 1.72 -3.01 34.76
C SER A 48 1.89 -1.49 34.98
N PRO A 49 1.18 -0.89 35.96
CA PRO A 49 1.27 0.54 36.26
C PRO A 49 2.69 1.05 36.52
N ASP A 50 3.58 0.17 37.01
CA ASP A 50 4.98 0.47 37.32
C ASP A 50 5.93 0.33 36.11
N ALA A 51 5.45 -0.14 34.97
CA ALA A 51 6.26 -0.23 33.76
C ALA A 51 6.44 1.18 33.17
N SER A 52 7.69 1.64 33.03
CA SER A 52 7.97 2.94 32.41
C SER A 52 7.47 2.94 30.95
N THR A 53 6.48 3.78 30.64
CA THR A 53 5.94 3.94 29.28
C THR A 53 7.01 4.42 28.29
N PHE A 54 8.01 5.16 28.77
CA PHE A 54 9.11 5.68 27.96
C PHE A 54 10.32 4.77 28.06
N LYS A 55 10.63 4.08 26.95
CA LYS A 55 11.91 3.38 26.79
C LYS A 55 12.98 4.34 26.27
N PRO A 56 14.26 4.17 26.66
CA PRO A 56 15.35 4.97 26.10
C PRO A 56 15.45 4.74 24.58
N VAL A 57 15.82 5.79 23.85
CA VAL A 57 15.97 5.72 22.39
C VAL A 57 17.11 4.76 22.04
N ASN A 58 16.81 3.78 21.19
CA ASN A 58 17.82 2.95 20.58
C ASN A 58 18.49 3.74 19.45
N TRP A 59 19.61 4.41 19.76
CA TRP A 59 20.33 5.25 18.81
C TRP A 59 20.73 4.56 17.50
N PRO A 60 21.21 3.30 17.50
CA PRO A 60 21.42 2.54 16.27
C PRO A 60 20.15 2.41 15.40
N ALA A 61 19.03 2.01 15.99
CA ALA A 61 17.77 1.89 15.26
C ALA A 61 17.27 3.25 14.75
N ALA A 62 17.40 4.30 15.57
CA ALA A 62 17.08 5.66 15.19
C ALA A 62 17.94 6.12 13.99
N ALA A 63 19.25 5.87 14.04
CA ALA A 63 20.15 6.19 12.93
C ALA A 63 19.76 5.47 11.64
N VAL A 64 19.43 4.17 11.69
CA VAL A 64 18.97 3.41 10.52
C VAL A 64 17.69 4.01 9.95
N VAL A 65 16.69 4.31 10.79
CA VAL A 65 15.42 4.90 10.35
C VAL A 65 15.63 6.29 9.76
N THR A 66 16.47 7.13 10.39
CA THR A 66 16.78 8.46 9.89
C THR A 66 17.52 8.43 8.56
N VAL A 67 18.51 7.53 8.40
CA VAL A 67 19.22 7.36 7.13
C VAL A 67 18.27 6.89 6.05
N LEU A 68 17.43 5.88 6.32
CA LEU A 68 16.44 5.39 5.37
C LEU A 68 15.46 6.50 4.96
N ALA A 69 14.89 7.21 5.93
CA ALA A 69 14.00 8.33 5.67
C ALA A 69 14.69 9.44 4.86
N GLY A 70 15.94 9.76 5.19
CA GLY A 70 16.74 10.75 4.45
C GLY A 70 16.98 10.34 3.00
N VAL A 71 17.31 9.07 2.74
CA VAL A 71 17.48 8.55 1.38
C VAL A 71 16.16 8.63 0.60
N LEU A 72 15.05 8.22 1.19
CA LEU A 72 13.73 8.30 0.54
C LEU A 72 13.34 9.76 0.26
N LEU A 73 13.54 10.67 1.21
CA LEU A 73 13.24 12.08 1.04
C LEU A 73 14.15 12.75 -0.01
N TRP A 74 15.39 12.30 -0.15
CA TRP A 74 16.27 12.78 -1.22
C TRP A 74 15.77 12.36 -2.61
N THR A 75 14.97 11.30 -2.75
CA THR A 75 14.37 10.98 -4.05
C THR A 75 13.16 11.84 -4.42
N VAL A 76 12.57 12.58 -3.48
CA VAL A 76 11.33 13.36 -3.71
C VAL A 76 11.47 14.40 -4.83
N PRO A 77 12.58 15.17 -4.94
CA PRO A 77 12.74 16.13 -6.03
C PRO A 77 12.80 15.50 -7.44
N ALA A 78 13.02 14.19 -7.56
CA ALA A 78 12.98 13.49 -8.84
C ALA A 78 11.55 13.16 -9.30
N ILE A 79 10.54 13.36 -8.45
CA ILE A 79 9.14 13.15 -8.80
C ILE A 79 8.66 14.36 -9.62
N PRO A 80 8.15 14.16 -10.86
CA PRO A 80 7.62 15.25 -11.67
C PRO A 80 6.47 15.99 -10.99
N ALA A 81 6.26 17.25 -11.37
CA ALA A 81 5.10 17.99 -10.91
C ALA A 81 3.80 17.33 -11.41
N ILE A 82 2.74 17.43 -10.61
CA ILE A 82 1.44 16.87 -10.98
C ILE A 82 0.94 17.57 -12.24
N GLY A 83 0.63 16.79 -13.28
CA GLY A 83 0.15 17.30 -14.56
C GLY A 83 1.24 17.82 -15.50
N ASP A 84 2.51 17.60 -15.19
CA ASP A 84 3.62 17.94 -16.09
C ASP A 84 3.53 17.13 -17.41
N PRO A 85 3.38 17.80 -18.59
CA PRO A 85 3.31 17.12 -19.88
C PRO A 85 4.59 16.36 -20.24
N GLU A 86 5.73 16.77 -19.68
CA GLU A 86 7.03 16.14 -19.90
C GLU A 86 7.32 15.03 -18.87
N ALA A 87 6.37 14.73 -17.98
CA ALA A 87 6.51 13.63 -17.05
C ALA A 87 6.75 12.33 -17.82
N PRO A 88 7.70 11.48 -17.39
CA PRO A 88 7.96 10.17 -18.01
C PRO A 88 6.69 9.35 -18.24
N SER A 89 5.77 9.33 -17.28
CA SER A 89 4.50 8.60 -17.40
C SER A 89 3.62 9.10 -18.55
N TRP A 90 3.76 10.34 -19.00
CA TRP A 90 2.99 10.90 -20.12
C TRP A 90 3.78 10.93 -21.43
N ALA A 91 5.06 11.30 -21.36
CA ALA A 91 5.95 11.50 -22.50
C ALA A 91 6.41 10.19 -23.18
N TYR A 92 6.48 9.07 -22.45
CA TYR A 92 6.80 7.77 -23.04
C TYR A 92 5.58 7.15 -23.75
N ALA A 93 5.48 7.40 -25.07
CA ALA A 93 4.38 6.95 -25.90
C ALA A 93 4.20 5.41 -25.93
N ASP A 94 5.30 4.66 -25.82
CA ASP A 94 5.30 3.20 -25.93
C ASP A 94 4.60 2.47 -24.78
N VAL A 95 4.27 3.17 -23.68
CA VAL A 95 3.62 2.58 -22.52
C VAL A 95 2.24 3.19 -22.31
N THR A 96 2.17 4.42 -21.77
CA THR A 96 0.89 5.01 -21.36
C THR A 96 0.01 5.33 -22.57
N GLN A 97 0.56 5.96 -23.61
CA GLN A 97 -0.22 6.29 -24.81
C GLN A 97 -0.64 5.03 -25.57
N PHE A 98 0.24 4.02 -25.64
CA PHE A 98 -0.10 2.71 -26.18
C PHE A 98 -1.29 2.07 -25.46
N TYR A 99 -1.25 2.02 -24.12
CA TYR A 99 -2.34 1.47 -23.33
C TYR A 99 -3.66 2.24 -23.52
N LEU A 100 -3.64 3.57 -23.48
CA LEU A 100 -4.82 4.40 -23.70
C LEU A 100 -5.45 4.17 -25.09
N GLY A 101 -4.63 4.01 -26.13
CA GLY A 101 -5.10 3.82 -27.50
C GLY A 101 -5.56 2.40 -27.84
N ASN A 102 -5.03 1.38 -27.15
CA ASN A 102 -5.18 -0.02 -27.59
C ASN A 102 -5.90 -0.94 -26.59
N ALA A 103 -6.00 -0.57 -25.30
CA ALA A 103 -6.53 -1.46 -24.27
C ALA A 103 -7.91 -2.00 -24.56
N TYR A 104 -8.86 -1.13 -24.92
CA TYR A 104 -10.21 -1.59 -25.22
C TYR A 104 -10.24 -2.54 -26.44
N ALA A 105 -9.55 -2.18 -27.52
CA ALA A 105 -9.51 -2.99 -28.74
C ALA A 105 -8.88 -4.38 -28.53
N GLN A 106 -7.87 -4.49 -27.66
CA GLN A 106 -7.16 -5.74 -27.39
C GLN A 106 -7.80 -6.60 -26.28
N THR A 107 -8.47 -5.97 -25.30
CA THR A 107 -8.92 -6.65 -24.08
C THR A 107 -10.44 -6.70 -23.92
N GLY A 108 -11.18 -5.80 -24.59
CA GLY A 108 -12.62 -5.62 -24.42
C GLY A 108 -13.02 -4.97 -23.08
N VAL A 109 -12.06 -4.50 -22.27
CA VAL A 109 -12.30 -3.91 -20.95
C VAL A 109 -12.28 -2.38 -21.03
N GLU A 110 -13.34 -1.73 -20.53
CA GLU A 110 -13.44 -0.27 -20.51
C GLU A 110 -12.63 0.39 -19.40
N ASN A 111 -12.53 -0.26 -18.23
CA ASN A 111 -11.68 0.24 -17.15
C ASN A 111 -10.21 0.03 -17.52
N MET A 112 -9.51 1.14 -17.75
CA MET A 112 -8.10 1.17 -18.14
C MET A 112 -7.19 0.52 -17.09
N VAL A 113 -7.40 0.76 -15.80
CA VAL A 113 -6.58 0.19 -14.72
C VAL A 113 -6.73 -1.33 -14.71
N THR A 114 -7.97 -1.84 -14.76
CA THR A 114 -8.25 -3.27 -14.83
C THR A 114 -7.66 -3.90 -16.09
N ALA A 115 -7.75 -3.24 -17.24
CA ALA A 115 -7.15 -3.72 -18.48
C ALA A 115 -5.62 -3.86 -18.36
N VAL A 116 -4.94 -2.88 -17.75
CA VAL A 116 -3.49 -2.98 -17.49
C VAL A 116 -3.18 -4.11 -16.52
N LEU A 117 -3.81 -4.12 -15.35
CA LEU A 117 -3.48 -5.08 -14.29
C LEU A 117 -3.81 -6.51 -14.70
N ALA A 118 -4.96 -6.76 -15.34
CA ALA A 118 -5.38 -8.12 -15.68
C ALA A 118 -4.80 -8.63 -17.01
N ALA A 119 -4.73 -7.79 -18.05
CA ALA A 119 -4.39 -8.26 -19.40
C ALA A 119 -2.93 -7.98 -19.78
N TYR A 120 -2.44 -6.75 -19.60
CA TYR A 120 -1.06 -6.41 -19.99
C TYR A 120 -0.02 -6.83 -18.95
N ARG A 121 -0.36 -6.67 -17.67
CA ARG A 121 0.50 -6.94 -16.51
C ARG A 121 -0.07 -8.01 -15.59
N GLY A 122 -0.91 -8.90 -16.14
CA GLY A 122 -1.54 -9.99 -15.41
C GLY A 122 -0.57 -10.91 -14.68
N PHE A 123 0.66 -11.06 -15.20
CA PHE A 123 1.69 -11.85 -14.53
C PHE A 123 2.17 -11.20 -13.22
N ASP A 124 2.29 -9.88 -13.17
CA ASP A 124 2.66 -9.15 -11.95
C ASP A 124 1.52 -9.26 -10.91
N THR A 125 0.27 -9.10 -11.33
CA THR A 125 -0.91 -9.25 -10.46
C THR A 125 -1.12 -10.70 -9.98
N LEU A 126 -0.78 -11.69 -10.80
CA LEU A 126 -0.73 -13.09 -10.36
C LEU A 126 0.30 -13.28 -9.24
N GLY A 127 1.48 -12.67 -9.38
CA GLY A 127 2.52 -12.67 -8.35
C GLY A 127 2.04 -12.04 -7.04
N GLU A 128 1.35 -10.90 -7.11
CA GLU A 128 0.71 -10.28 -5.95
C GLU A 128 -0.30 -11.22 -5.28
N ALA A 129 -1.18 -11.85 -6.06
CA ALA A 129 -2.17 -12.80 -5.54
C ALA A 129 -1.52 -14.00 -4.81
N VAL A 130 -0.41 -14.52 -5.34
CA VAL A 130 0.38 -15.58 -4.70
C VAL A 130 0.95 -15.10 -3.36
N VAL A 131 1.49 -13.88 -3.29
CA VAL A 131 2.04 -13.31 -2.04
C VAL A 131 0.94 -13.12 -1.00
N VAL A 132 -0.21 -12.56 -1.37
CA VAL A 132 -1.35 -12.37 -0.45
C VAL A 132 -1.88 -13.71 0.03
N PHE A 133 -1.99 -14.71 -0.86
CA PHE A 133 -2.38 -16.06 -0.49
C PHE A 133 -1.39 -16.69 0.50
N ALA A 134 -0.09 -16.61 0.22
CA ALA A 134 0.96 -17.13 1.10
C ALA A 134 0.95 -16.45 2.48
N ALA A 135 0.74 -15.13 2.53
CA ALA A 135 0.57 -14.39 3.78
C ALA A 135 -0.66 -14.87 4.56
N GLY A 136 -1.79 -15.10 3.87
CA GLY A 136 -3.00 -15.65 4.48
C GLY A 136 -2.77 -17.04 5.08
N VAL A 137 -2.10 -17.94 4.35
CA VAL A 137 -1.71 -19.27 4.85
C VAL A 137 -0.77 -19.15 6.05
N ALA A 138 0.24 -18.28 5.99
CA ALA A 138 1.17 -18.07 7.09
C ALA A 138 0.45 -17.59 8.37
N VAL A 139 -0.51 -16.66 8.24
CA VAL A 139 -1.33 -16.21 9.38
C VAL A 139 -2.13 -17.37 9.96
N LEU A 140 -2.77 -18.20 9.13
CA LEU A 140 -3.53 -19.36 9.61
C LEU A 140 -2.66 -20.40 10.31
N VAL A 141 -1.45 -20.65 9.81
CA VAL A 141 -0.48 -21.55 10.46
C VAL A 141 -0.06 -20.99 11.82
N VAL A 142 0.30 -19.70 11.89
CA VAL A 142 0.70 -19.04 13.15
C VAL A 142 -0.43 -19.08 14.18
N LEU A 143 -1.68 -18.81 13.77
CA LEU A 143 -2.83 -18.89 14.67
C LEU A 143 -3.18 -20.33 15.06
N GLY A 144 -2.95 -21.30 14.18
CA GLY A 144 -3.16 -22.73 14.46
C GLY A 144 -2.12 -23.34 15.42
N GLU A 145 -0.94 -22.73 15.52
CA GLU A 145 0.11 -23.12 16.46
C GLU A 145 -0.04 -22.54 17.87
N GLU A 146 -1.17 -21.90 18.21
CA GLU A 146 -1.51 -21.56 19.61
C GLU A 146 -1.69 -22.85 20.46
N ARG A 147 -0.57 -23.47 20.83
CA ARG A 147 -0.50 -24.47 21.89
C ARG A 147 -0.69 -23.73 23.20
N PHE A 148 -1.80 -24.03 23.87
CA PHE A 148 -1.94 -23.82 25.31
C PHE A 148 -0.77 -24.53 26.01
N THR A 149 0.25 -23.78 26.42
CA THR A 149 1.23 -24.15 27.45
C THR A 149 1.24 -23.09 28.52
#